data_AF-A0A523ZHA6-F1
#
_entry.id   AF-A0A523ZHA6-F1
#
_cell.length_a   1.000
_cell.length_b   1.000
_cell.length_c   1.000
_cell.angle_alpha   90.00
_cell.angle_beta   90.00
_cell.angle_gamma   90.00
#
_symmetry.space_group_name_H-M   'P 1'
#
loop_
_entity.id
_entity.type
_entity.pdbx_description
1 polymer ?
#
loop_
_entity_poly.entity_id
_entity_poly.type
_entity_poly.pdbx_seq_one_letter_code
_entity_poly.pdbx_strand_id
1 'polypeptide(L)'
;LVEIIIATSILAFLMVTLHRVFLVSSSAWKKGDARIKMYQNGRVCLDVMSREIRCALISPGNSQLVFNGDEDALSYVSTFHKSDESGEFDLFEVGYSLSSQGEVLRRIKTHLDSSSARGGATSVLANNILELSFSYNNEGVWQDRWDSSLGTPDNTRDDYLPQAVQINIIVQDERLLESPLLLSTAVTIPTGGK
;
A
#
# COMPACT_ATOMS: atom_id res chain seq x y z
N LEU A 1 -51.53 -23.14 -38.60
CA LEU A 1 -50.91 -24.01 -37.57
C LEU A 1 -49.40 -24.15 -37.77
N VAL A 2 -48.92 -24.54 -38.96
CA VAL A 2 -47.48 -24.53 -39.33
C VAL A 2 -46.82 -23.17 -39.12
N GLU A 3 -47.50 -22.09 -39.51
CA GLU A 3 -47.03 -20.72 -39.34
C GLU A 3 -46.73 -20.34 -37.88
N ILE A 4 -47.57 -20.79 -36.93
CA ILE A 4 -47.38 -20.53 -35.51
C ILE A 4 -46.17 -21.31 -34.98
N ILE A 5 -45.96 -22.55 -35.46
CA ILE A 5 -44.81 -23.38 -35.07
C ILE A 5 -43.50 -22.75 -35.55
N ILE A 6 -43.47 -22.21 -36.76
CA ILE A 6 -42.28 -21.53 -37.30
C ILE A 6 -42.01 -20.23 -36.52
N ALA A 7 -43.04 -19.42 -36.28
CA ALA A 7 -42.89 -18.16 -35.54
C ALA A 7 -42.37 -18.38 -34.12
N THR A 8 -42.90 -19.37 -33.38
CA THR A 8 -42.42 -19.68 -32.03
C THR A 8 -41.01 -20.26 -32.03
N SER A 9 -40.64 -21.04 -33.04
CA SER A 9 -39.28 -21.57 -33.18
C SER A 9 -38.25 -20.47 -33.39
N ILE A 10 -38.56 -19.50 -34.26
CA ILE A 10 -37.71 -18.32 -34.49
C ILE A 10 -37.61 -17.49 -33.21
N LEU A 11 -38.74 -17.24 -32.53
CA LEU A 11 -38.75 -16.48 -31.29
C LEU A 11 -37.91 -17.16 -30.19
N ALA A 12 -38.03 -18.48 -30.03
CA ALA A 12 -37.25 -19.24 -29.07
C ALA A 12 -35.75 -19.15 -29.40
N PHE A 13 -35.38 -19.28 -30.68
CA PHE A 13 -34.00 -19.15 -31.11
C PHE A 13 -33.42 -17.75 -30.82
N LEU A 14 -34.19 -16.70 -31.09
CA LEU A 14 -33.80 -15.32 -30.77
C LEU A 14 -33.62 -15.11 -29.27
N MET A 15 -34.55 -15.62 -28.46
CA MET A 15 -34.47 -15.53 -27.00
C MET A 15 -33.23 -16.23 -26.43
N VAL A 16 -32.90 -17.43 -26.93
CA VAL A 16 -31.68 -18.14 -26.52
C VAL A 16 -30.44 -17.34 -26.88
N THR A 17 -30.40 -16.78 -28.09
CA THR A 17 -29.26 -15.98 -28.56
C THR A 17 -29.08 -14.72 -27.70
N LEU A 18 -30.16 -13.99 -27.44
CA LEU A 18 -30.14 -12.80 -26.58
C LEU A 18 -29.71 -13.14 -25.16
N HIS A 19 -30.20 -14.24 -24.60
CA HIS A 19 -29.81 -14.67 -23.27
C HIS A 19 -28.32 -15.00 -23.18
N ARG A 20 -27.75 -15.65 -24.19
CA ARG A 20 -26.31 -15.94 -24.27
C ARG A 20 -25.48 -14.65 -24.31
N VAL A 21 -25.86 -13.69 -25.15
CA VAL A 21 -25.18 -12.38 -25.22
C VAL A 21 -25.24 -11.66 -23.87
N PHE A 22 -26.41 -11.66 -23.22
CA PHE A 22 -26.58 -11.05 -21.91
C PHE A 22 -25.66 -11.68 -20.84
N LEU A 23 -25.56 -13.01 -20.79
CA LEU A 23 -24.69 -13.70 -19.84
C LEU A 23 -23.21 -13.36 -20.05
N VAL A 24 -22.76 -13.35 -21.31
CA VAL A 24 -21.38 -12.98 -21.65
C VAL A 24 -21.09 -11.53 -21.24
N SER A 25 -21.97 -10.59 -21.60
CA SER A 25 -21.82 -9.18 -21.23
C SER A 25 -21.83 -8.97 -19.71
N SER A 26 -22.70 -9.66 -18.98
CA SER A 26 -22.76 -9.58 -17.52
C SER A 26 -21.49 -10.13 -16.86
N SER A 27 -20.95 -11.24 -17.37
CA SER A 27 -19.70 -11.81 -16.87
C SER A 27 -18.52 -10.89 -17.14
N ALA A 28 -18.43 -10.33 -18.35
CA ALA A 28 -17.40 -9.36 -18.71
C ALA A 28 -17.47 -8.09 -17.84
N TRP A 29 -18.68 -7.59 -17.56
CA TRP A 29 -18.88 -6.45 -16.67
C TRP A 29 -18.39 -6.72 -15.25
N LYS A 30 -18.73 -7.89 -14.68
CA LYS A 30 -18.29 -8.28 -13.32
C LYS A 30 -16.77 -8.36 -13.21
N LYS A 31 -16.11 -8.92 -14.23
CA LYS A 31 -14.64 -8.97 -14.33
C LYS A 31 -14.03 -7.57 -14.41
N GLY A 32 -14.61 -6.69 -15.24
CA GLY A 32 -14.20 -5.29 -15.33
C GLY A 32 -14.31 -4.54 -14.00
N ASP A 33 -15.43 -4.70 -13.30
CA ASP A 33 -15.67 -4.10 -11.98
C ASP A 33 -14.66 -4.61 -10.93
N ALA A 34 -14.39 -5.92 -10.90
CA ALA A 34 -13.38 -6.52 -10.02
C ALA A 34 -11.99 -5.90 -10.27
N ARG A 35 -11.57 -5.81 -11.54
CA ARG A 35 -10.28 -5.23 -11.91
C ARG A 35 -10.15 -3.74 -11.52
N ILE A 36 -11.22 -2.97 -11.68
CA ILE A 36 -11.25 -1.56 -11.26
C ILE A 36 -11.08 -1.45 -9.74
N LYS A 37 -11.80 -2.27 -8.97
CA LYS A 37 -11.71 -2.27 -7.50
C LYS A 37 -10.32 -2.66 -7.01
N MET A 38 -9.71 -3.69 -7.59
CA MET A 38 -8.33 -4.07 -7.26
C MET A 38 -7.36 -2.92 -7.50
N TYR A 39 -7.46 -2.25 -8.66
CA TYR A 39 -6.59 -1.13 -8.99
C TYR A 39 -6.80 0.05 -8.03
N GLN A 40 -8.05 0.42 -7.73
CA GLN A 40 -8.37 1.51 -6.82
C GLN A 40 -7.87 1.24 -5.40
N ASN A 41 -8.12 0.04 -4.87
CA ASN A 41 -7.68 -0.39 -3.55
C ASN A 41 -6.15 -0.27 -3.41
N GLY A 42 -5.41 -0.83 -4.37
CA GLY A 42 -3.96 -0.75 -4.34
C GLY A 42 -3.41 0.66 -4.60
N ARG A 43 -3.97 1.40 -5.56
CA ARG A 43 -3.51 2.76 -5.89
C ARG A 43 -3.67 3.72 -4.73
N VAL A 44 -4.81 3.69 -4.03
CA VAL A 44 -5.05 4.52 -2.84
C VAL A 44 -4.07 4.18 -1.73
N CYS A 45 -3.82 2.89 -1.49
CA CYS A 45 -2.83 2.43 -0.52
C CYS A 45 -1.44 2.99 -0.81
N LEU A 46 -0.98 2.83 -2.06
CA LEU A 46 0.32 3.34 -2.51
C LEU A 46 0.40 4.86 -2.43
N ASP A 47 -0.66 5.60 -2.76
CA ASP A 47 -0.67 7.06 -2.67
C ASP A 47 -0.57 7.56 -1.22
N VAL A 48 -1.26 6.91 -0.29
CA VAL A 48 -1.16 7.23 1.14
C VAL A 48 0.27 6.99 1.63
N MET A 49 0.80 5.78 1.43
CA MET A 49 2.17 5.46 1.85
C MET A 49 3.20 6.38 1.19
N SER A 50 3.07 6.64 -0.11
CA SER A 50 3.99 7.52 -0.85
C SER A 50 4.00 8.94 -0.32
N ARG A 51 2.84 9.49 0.07
CA ARG A 51 2.76 10.84 0.64
C ARG A 51 3.40 10.90 2.01
N GLU A 52 3.18 9.89 2.83
CA GLU A 52 3.64 9.86 4.22
C GLU A 52 5.14 9.56 4.33
N ILE A 53 5.67 8.65 3.52
CA ILE A 53 7.10 8.30 3.50
C ILE A 53 7.97 9.49 3.05
N ARG A 54 7.46 10.37 2.20
CA ARG A 54 8.17 11.62 1.81
C ARG A 54 8.44 12.54 2.98
N CYS A 55 7.67 12.42 4.05
CA CYS A 55 7.82 13.20 5.28
C CYS A 55 8.63 12.44 6.33
N ALA A 56 9.36 11.39 5.95
CA ALA A 56 10.29 10.71 6.85
C ALA A 56 11.36 11.69 7.35
N LEU A 57 11.64 11.63 8.65
CA LEU A 57 12.63 12.45 9.31
C LEU A 57 13.49 11.57 10.21
N ILE A 58 14.79 11.85 10.23
CA ILE A 58 15.71 11.34 11.23
C ILE A 58 16.35 12.51 11.96
N SER A 59 16.85 12.25 13.16
CA SER A 59 17.76 13.18 13.84
C SER A 59 19.03 12.41 14.21
N PRO A 60 20.16 12.68 13.53
CA PRO A 60 21.42 11.99 13.78
C PRO A 60 21.79 12.01 15.28
N GLY A 61 22.14 10.85 15.84
CA GLY A 61 22.46 10.69 17.26
C GLY A 61 21.27 10.62 18.22
N ASN A 62 20.03 10.73 17.73
CA ASN A 62 18.84 10.45 18.52
C ASN A 62 18.29 9.06 18.19
N SER A 63 18.49 8.10 19.10
CA SER A 63 18.06 6.70 18.94
C SER A 63 16.53 6.51 18.86
N GLN A 64 15.74 7.56 19.12
CA GLN A 64 14.28 7.52 19.02
C GLN A 64 13.76 8.05 17.67
N LEU A 65 14.59 8.79 16.91
CA LEU A 65 14.22 9.43 15.65
C LEU A 65 14.89 8.72 14.48
N VAL A 66 14.45 7.48 14.26
CA VAL A 66 15.07 6.53 13.32
C VAL A 66 14.10 6.10 12.22
N PHE A 67 14.67 5.63 11.13
CA PHE A 67 13.99 4.99 10.01
C PHE A 67 14.48 3.54 9.92
N ASN A 68 13.57 2.60 10.18
CA ASN A 68 13.84 1.18 10.16
C ASN A 68 12.91 0.50 9.17
N GLY A 69 13.49 -0.21 8.22
CA GLY A 69 12.81 -0.89 7.15
C GLY A 69 13.27 -2.32 7.03
N ASP A 70 12.33 -3.25 7.00
CA ASP A 70 12.51 -4.63 6.57
C ASP A 70 11.71 -4.85 5.28
N GLU A 71 11.87 -6.01 4.66
CA GLU A 71 11.21 -6.33 3.39
C GLU A 71 9.68 -6.30 3.53
N ASP A 72 9.12 -6.72 4.67
CA ASP A 72 7.68 -6.87 4.91
C ASP A 72 7.06 -5.78 5.81
N ALA A 73 7.90 -4.95 6.43
CA ALA A 73 7.48 -3.94 7.38
C ALA A 73 8.35 -2.69 7.34
N LEU A 74 7.73 -1.53 7.54
CA LEU A 74 8.43 -0.25 7.57
C LEU A 74 7.99 0.53 8.80
N SER A 75 8.93 1.09 9.56
CA SER A 75 8.69 1.93 10.73
C SER A 75 9.62 3.13 10.76
N TYR A 76 9.07 4.34 10.82
CA TYR A 76 9.86 5.57 10.76
C TYR A 76 9.16 6.73 11.46
N VAL A 77 9.93 7.76 11.82
CA VAL A 77 9.38 9.01 12.37
C VAL A 77 9.01 9.98 11.25
N SER A 78 7.89 10.68 11.42
CA SER A 78 7.37 11.62 10.45
C SER A 78 6.80 12.90 11.07
N THR A 79 6.59 13.91 10.22
CA THR A 79 6.17 15.27 10.59
C THR A 79 4.80 15.68 10.05
N PHE A 80 4.09 14.84 9.27
CA PHE A 80 2.85 15.25 8.58
C PHE A 80 1.60 15.36 9.48
N HIS A 81 1.72 15.42 10.81
CA HIS A 81 0.57 15.40 11.70
C HIS A 81 -0.25 16.69 11.56
N LYS A 82 -1.57 16.57 11.73
CA LYS A 82 -2.41 17.74 11.96
C LYS A 82 -2.11 18.27 13.35
N SER A 83 -1.95 19.57 13.50
CA SER A 83 -1.84 20.21 14.82
C SER A 83 -2.97 19.71 15.74
N ASP A 84 -2.64 19.42 16.98
CA ASP A 84 -3.65 19.15 18.01
C ASP A 84 -4.48 20.42 18.31
N GLU A 85 -5.43 20.33 19.25
CA GLU A 85 -6.21 21.50 19.68
C GLU A 85 -5.35 22.60 20.33
N SER A 86 -4.13 22.27 20.76
CA SER A 86 -3.16 23.24 21.31
C SER A 86 -2.31 23.94 20.25
N GLY A 87 -2.33 23.46 19.00
CA GLY A 87 -1.58 24.03 17.88
C GLY A 87 -0.14 23.52 17.78
N GLU A 88 0.25 22.53 18.58
CA GLU A 88 1.61 21.98 18.55
C GLU A 88 1.74 20.89 17.48
N PHE A 89 2.84 20.95 16.72
CA PHE A 89 3.22 19.90 15.79
C PHE A 89 4.13 18.92 16.52
N ASP A 90 3.61 17.73 16.81
CA ASP A 90 4.40 16.67 17.43
C ASP A 90 4.92 15.66 16.39
N LEU A 91 6.08 15.10 16.67
CA LEU A 91 6.66 14.00 15.91
C LEU A 91 5.94 12.71 16.27
N PHE A 92 5.74 11.84 15.30
CA PHE A 92 5.08 10.56 15.53
C PHE A 92 5.71 9.47 14.68
N GLU A 93 5.62 8.25 15.18
CA GLU A 93 6.10 7.07 14.49
C GLU A 93 4.98 6.49 13.63
N VAL A 94 5.29 6.23 12.36
CA VAL A 94 4.42 5.57 11.39
C VAL A 94 4.96 4.18 11.12
N GLY A 95 4.07 3.19 11.13
CA GLY A 95 4.38 1.81 10.77
C GLY A 95 3.47 1.27 9.69
N TYR A 96 4.00 0.48 8.76
CA TYR A 96 3.23 -0.33 7.83
C TYR A 96 3.60 -1.81 7.96
N SER A 97 2.61 -2.68 7.81
CA SER A 97 2.78 -4.14 7.81
C SER A 97 1.57 -4.80 7.15
N LEU A 98 1.73 -6.06 6.74
CA LEU A 98 0.62 -6.89 6.24
C LEU A 98 0.07 -7.78 7.35
N SER A 99 -1.25 -7.77 7.56
CA SER A 99 -1.93 -8.69 8.48
C SER A 99 -2.06 -10.08 7.87
N SER A 100 -2.27 -11.10 8.71
CA SER A 100 -2.53 -12.47 8.24
C SER A 100 -3.87 -12.61 7.49
N GLN A 101 -4.73 -11.61 7.59
CA GLN A 101 -6.00 -11.50 6.85
C GLN A 101 -5.83 -10.82 5.48
N GLY A 102 -4.61 -10.41 5.11
CA GLY A 102 -4.34 -9.70 3.86
C GLY A 102 -4.74 -8.23 3.91
N GLU A 103 -4.64 -7.60 5.07
CA GLU A 103 -4.91 -6.17 5.26
C GLU A 103 -3.60 -5.42 5.42
N VAL A 104 -3.40 -4.33 4.68
CA VAL A 104 -2.27 -3.42 4.92
C VAL A 104 -2.63 -2.56 6.12
N LEU A 105 -1.93 -2.81 7.22
CA LEU A 105 -2.08 -2.10 8.48
C LEU A 105 -1.18 -0.89 8.50
N ARG A 106 -1.74 0.26 8.89
CA ARG A 106 -1.03 1.49 9.18
C ARG A 106 -1.13 1.80 10.66
N ARG A 107 0.00 1.98 11.32
CA ARG A 107 0.13 2.29 12.74
C ARG A 107 0.62 3.71 12.91
N ILE A 108 -0.02 4.49 13.79
CA ILE A 108 0.48 5.78 14.27
C ILE A 108 0.73 5.66 15.77
N LYS A 109 1.92 6.06 16.21
CA LYS A 109 2.27 6.24 17.61
C LYS A 109 2.69 7.68 17.84
N THR A 110 1.89 8.44 18.59
CA THR A 110 2.14 9.86 18.89
C THR A 110 3.16 10.06 20.00
N HIS A 111 3.25 9.14 20.96
CA HIS A 111 4.23 9.23 22.04
C HIS A 111 5.49 8.44 21.69
N LEU A 112 6.57 9.13 21.34
CA LEU A 112 7.86 8.51 21.03
C LEU A 112 8.50 7.97 22.33
N ASP A 113 8.83 6.68 22.33
CA ASP A 113 9.55 6.02 23.42
C ASP A 113 10.65 5.13 22.82
N SER A 114 11.36 4.36 23.65
CA SER A 114 12.43 3.47 23.18
C SER A 114 11.93 2.15 22.55
N SER A 115 10.62 1.90 22.59
CA SER A 115 9.98 0.71 22.00
C SER A 115 9.43 1.03 20.60
N SER A 116 10.35 1.11 19.64
CA SER A 116 10.00 1.22 18.22
C SER A 116 9.12 0.04 17.79
N ALA A 117 8.24 0.28 16.81
CA ALA A 117 7.35 -0.73 16.25
C ALA A 117 6.29 -1.32 17.19
N ARG A 118 6.10 -0.77 18.40
CA ARG A 118 5.10 -1.25 19.38
C ARG A 118 4.18 -0.14 19.90
N GLY A 119 2.92 -0.50 20.13
CA GLY A 119 1.88 0.43 20.59
C GLY A 119 1.40 1.39 19.49
N GLY A 120 0.55 2.34 19.85
CA GLY A 120 -0.10 3.25 18.90
C GLY A 120 -1.42 2.72 18.35
N ALA A 121 -2.11 3.56 17.58
CA ALA A 121 -3.38 3.25 16.94
C ALA A 121 -3.17 2.66 15.55
N THR A 122 -3.88 1.58 15.23
CA THR A 122 -3.82 0.91 13.93
C THR A 122 -5.08 1.15 13.12
N SER A 123 -4.93 1.38 11.83
CA SER A 123 -6.00 1.52 10.84
C SER A 123 -5.69 0.69 9.60
N VAL A 124 -6.71 0.14 8.94
CA VAL A 124 -6.57 -0.59 7.68
C VAL A 124 -6.52 0.40 6.51
N LEU A 125 -5.51 0.27 5.64
CA LEU A 125 -5.38 1.07 4.40
C LEU A 125 -5.95 0.37 3.18
N ALA A 126 -5.77 -0.94 3.09
CA ALA A 126 -6.20 -1.77 1.97
C ALA A 126 -6.49 -3.19 2.44
N ASN A 127 -7.41 -3.86 1.75
CA ASN A 127 -7.81 -5.25 2.00
C ASN A 127 -7.42 -6.13 0.81
N ASN A 128 -7.51 -7.44 0.95
CA ASN A 128 -7.24 -8.40 -0.13
C ASN A 128 -5.85 -8.21 -0.75
N ILE A 129 -4.85 -7.96 0.10
CA ILE A 129 -3.44 -7.84 -0.29
C ILE A 129 -2.76 -9.18 0.03
N LEU A 130 -2.18 -9.80 -0.99
CA LEU A 130 -1.42 -11.04 -0.87
C LEU A 130 0.00 -10.79 -0.37
N GLU A 131 0.59 -9.67 -0.81
CA GLU A 131 1.96 -9.32 -0.51
C GLU A 131 2.10 -7.80 -0.43
N LEU A 132 2.89 -7.35 0.55
CA LEU A 132 3.40 -6.00 0.69
C LEU A 132 4.90 -6.14 0.86
N SER A 133 5.68 -5.49 0.01
CA SER A 133 7.13 -5.49 0.16
C SER A 133 7.76 -4.12 -0.07
N PHE A 134 8.89 -3.90 0.61
CA PHE A 134 9.68 -2.68 0.58
C PHE A 134 11.11 -2.96 0.15
N SER A 135 11.69 -2.03 -0.59
CA SER A 135 13.12 -1.99 -0.82
C SER A 135 13.63 -0.55 -0.76
N TYR A 136 14.91 -0.40 -0.45
CA TYR A 136 15.51 0.86 -0.06
C TYR A 136 16.69 1.16 -0.96
N ASN A 137 16.78 2.39 -1.46
CA ASN A 137 17.84 2.79 -2.39
C ASN A 137 18.92 3.61 -1.68
N ASN A 138 20.17 3.25 -1.93
CA ASN A 138 21.34 4.04 -1.59
C ASN A 138 22.27 4.16 -2.78
N GLU A 139 22.43 5.38 -3.29
CA GLU A 139 23.36 5.66 -4.40
C GLU A 139 23.14 4.72 -5.61
N GLY A 140 21.88 4.36 -5.89
CA GLY A 140 21.51 3.47 -6.98
C GLY A 140 21.48 1.97 -6.65
N VAL A 141 21.95 1.55 -5.46
CA VAL A 141 21.88 0.16 -5.00
C VAL A 141 20.60 -0.04 -4.18
N TRP A 142 19.81 -1.06 -4.55
CA TRP A 142 18.60 -1.45 -3.82
C TRP A 142 18.91 -2.57 -2.83
N GLN A 143 18.33 -2.47 -1.64
CA GLN A 143 18.46 -3.43 -0.55
C GLN A 143 17.12 -3.65 0.14
N ASP A 144 16.92 -4.84 0.70
CA ASP A 144 15.62 -5.24 1.28
C ASP A 144 15.47 -4.83 2.75
N ARG A 145 16.52 -4.22 3.33
CA ARG A 145 16.51 -3.72 4.70
C ARG A 145 17.20 -2.38 4.79
N TRP A 146 16.77 -1.55 5.73
CA TRP A 146 17.38 -0.27 6.05
C TRP A 146 17.34 -0.01 7.55
N ASP A 147 18.44 0.48 8.09
CA ASP A 147 18.52 0.98 9.45
C ASP A 147 19.28 2.31 9.41
N SER A 148 18.61 3.40 9.77
CA SER A 148 19.20 4.74 9.77
C SER A 148 19.97 5.06 11.05
N SER A 149 20.09 4.11 11.98
CA SER A 149 20.80 4.24 13.26
C SER A 149 22.11 3.44 13.30
N LEU A 150 22.66 3.14 12.12
CA LEU A 150 23.97 2.49 12.00
C LEU A 150 25.11 3.39 12.50
N GLY A 151 24.91 4.70 12.61
CA GLY A 151 25.79 5.58 13.36
C GLY A 151 25.57 5.42 14.86
N THR A 152 26.67 5.43 15.62
CA THR A 152 26.59 5.40 17.10
C THR A 152 26.39 6.82 17.63
N PRO A 153 25.96 7.00 18.90
CA PRO A 153 25.92 8.32 19.53
C PRO A 153 27.26 9.08 19.45
N ASP A 154 28.37 8.34 19.38
CA ASP A 154 29.73 8.87 19.26
C ASP A 154 30.17 9.12 17.80
N ASN A 155 29.47 8.55 16.81
CA ASN A 155 29.73 8.74 15.38
C ASN A 155 28.44 8.60 14.55
N THR A 156 27.76 9.71 14.32
CA THR A 156 26.49 9.80 13.60
C THR A 156 26.66 10.03 12.09
N ARG A 157 27.88 9.94 11.56
CA ARG A 157 28.15 10.15 10.12
C ARG A 157 27.41 9.19 9.19
N ASP A 158 27.03 8.03 9.74
CA ASP A 158 26.34 6.96 9.02
C ASP A 158 24.82 6.99 9.26
N ASP A 159 24.29 8.00 9.98
CA ASP A 159 22.86 8.20 10.16
C ASP A 159 22.27 8.95 8.95
N TYR A 160 21.66 8.22 8.03
CA TYR A 160 20.98 8.81 6.88
C TYR A 160 19.75 8.01 6.44
N LEU A 161 18.81 8.73 5.83
CA LEU A 161 17.62 8.15 5.19
C LEU A 161 18.00 7.50 3.85
N PRO A 162 17.27 6.47 3.40
CA PRO A 162 17.43 5.99 2.04
C PRO A 162 17.03 7.10 1.06
N GLN A 163 17.67 7.14 -0.11
CA GLN A 163 17.36 8.14 -1.15
C GLN A 163 15.98 7.89 -1.76
N ALA A 164 15.56 6.64 -1.82
CA ALA A 164 14.21 6.26 -2.24
C ALA A 164 13.75 4.97 -1.55
N VAL A 165 12.43 4.84 -1.42
CA VAL A 165 11.75 3.61 -0.97
C VAL A 165 10.87 3.13 -2.10
N GLN A 166 11.05 1.89 -2.53
CA GLN A 166 10.13 1.23 -3.45
C GLN A 166 9.12 0.42 -2.64
N ILE A 167 7.87 0.51 -3.03
CA ILE A 167 6.75 -0.19 -2.40
C ILE A 167 6.09 -1.04 -3.48
N ASN A 168 5.95 -2.33 -3.21
CA ASN A 168 5.26 -3.27 -4.06
C ASN A 168 4.06 -3.84 -3.30
N ILE A 169 2.92 -3.95 -3.98
CA ILE A 169 1.73 -4.62 -3.46
C ILE A 169 1.17 -5.59 -4.49
N ILE A 170 0.77 -6.78 -4.05
CA ILE A 170 0.03 -7.73 -4.87
C ILE A 170 -1.42 -7.76 -4.37
N VAL A 171 -2.33 -7.23 -5.18
CA VAL A 171 -3.77 -7.15 -4.87
C VAL A 171 -4.49 -8.36 -5.45
N GLN A 172 -5.41 -8.96 -4.70
CA GLN A 172 -6.26 -10.06 -5.13
C GLN A 172 -7.72 -9.60 -5.28
N ASP A 173 -8.43 -10.16 -6.26
CA ASP A 173 -9.88 -10.02 -6.35
C ASP A 173 -10.55 -10.83 -5.24
N GLU A 174 -11.42 -10.20 -4.46
CA GLU A 174 -12.21 -10.82 -3.40
C GLU A 174 -13.00 -12.06 -3.89
N ARG A 175 -13.43 -12.04 -5.15
CA ARG A 175 -14.23 -13.12 -5.76
C ARG A 175 -13.43 -14.05 -6.66
N LEU A 176 -12.11 -13.86 -6.78
CA LEU A 176 -11.21 -14.64 -7.63
C LEU A 176 -11.67 -14.73 -9.10
N LEU A 177 -12.35 -13.70 -9.61
CA LEU A 177 -12.76 -13.58 -11.01
C LEU A 177 -11.62 -13.13 -11.91
N GLU A 178 -10.64 -12.42 -11.33
CA GLU A 178 -9.45 -11.88 -11.98
C GLU A 178 -8.18 -12.38 -11.28
N SER A 179 -7.09 -12.45 -12.05
CA SER A 179 -5.77 -12.81 -11.51
C SER A 179 -5.21 -11.68 -10.64
N PRO A 180 -4.32 -11.99 -9.66
CA PRO A 180 -3.68 -10.98 -8.84
C PRO A 180 -2.96 -9.90 -9.67
N LEU A 181 -2.99 -8.67 -9.15
CA LEU A 181 -2.43 -7.49 -9.79
C LEU A 181 -1.25 -6.96 -8.96
N LEU A 182 -0.06 -6.94 -9.55
CA LEU A 182 1.10 -6.26 -8.98
C LEU A 182 1.04 -4.76 -9.29
N LEU A 183 1.17 -3.93 -8.25
CA LEU A 183 1.35 -2.49 -8.36
C LEU A 183 2.62 -2.09 -7.61
N SER A 184 3.38 -1.15 -8.20
CA SER A 184 4.65 -0.69 -7.65
C SER A 184 4.75 0.83 -7.74
N THR A 185 5.41 1.45 -6.76
CA THR A 185 5.76 2.87 -6.77
C THR A 185 7.12 3.08 -6.12
N ALA A 186 7.88 4.07 -6.57
CA ALA A 186 9.12 4.49 -5.95
C ALA A 186 8.99 5.91 -5.40
N VAL A 187 9.36 6.08 -4.14
CA VAL A 187 9.19 7.31 -3.37
C VAL A 187 10.57 7.87 -3.07
N THR A 188 10.96 8.92 -3.76
CA THR A 188 12.17 9.67 -3.41
C THR A 188 11.94 10.42 -2.10
N ILE A 189 12.84 10.20 -1.14
CA ILE A 189 12.87 10.95 0.11
C ILE A 189 13.75 12.18 -0.11
N PRO A 190 13.27 13.39 0.17
CA PRO A 190 14.08 14.60 0.08
C PRO A 190 15.11 14.59 1.20
N THR A 191 16.24 13.94 0.96
CA THR A 191 17.42 14.08 1.80
C THR A 191 18.06 15.42 1.46
N GLY A 192 18.36 16.24 2.47
CA GLY A 192 19.24 17.37 2.28
C GLY A 192 20.53 16.82 1.68
N GLY A 193 20.85 17.22 0.45
CA GLY A 193 22.03 16.73 -0.25
C GLY A 193 23.27 16.87 0.64
N LYS A 194 24.14 15.85 0.61
CA LYS A 194 25.52 16.07 1.03
C LYS A 194 26.15 17.21 0.24
#